data_AF-A0A8J6EGB5-F1
#
_entry.id   AF-A0A8J6EGB5-F1
#
_cell.length_a   1.000
_cell.length_b   1.000
_cell.length_c   1.000
_cell.angle_alpha   90.00
_cell.angle_beta   90.00
_cell.angle_gamma   90.00
#
_symmetry.space_group_name_H-M   'P 1'
#
loop_
_entity.id
_entity.type
_entity.pdbx_description
1 polymer ?
#
loop_
_entity_poly.entity_id
_entity_poly.type
_entity_poly.pdbx_seq_one_letter_code
_entity_poly.pdbx_strand_id
1 'polypeptide(L)'
;MPCCHEMVKSPSTCEICAIIRKNGVHKHPGKITNEEFTNAVVHSSIPEPCAVARISDLVQLLQENPKNLEAVSTFVQDNKDKSIEFESSDYYLRLCDLNGTIHMGQTFMQEGWEQLYLPKETKMQVLGTLESRQVWQPSVEWIVLVGEDGCIYAYEEEEMQLIARSMSEFVKDGKGKVYSSYNYPDSDSEVGCDSDICHSF
;
A
#
# COMPACT_ATOMS: atom_id res chain seq x y z
N MET A 1 -3.14 22.20 40.96
CA MET A 1 -1.92 23.04 40.82
C MET A 1 -0.71 22.17 41.20
N PRO A 2 0.47 22.33 40.56
CA PRO A 2 0.84 21.61 39.31
C PRO A 2 2.31 21.05 39.28
N CYS A 3 2.76 20.64 38.06
CA CYS A 3 4.12 20.32 37.56
C CYS A 3 4.55 18.84 37.62
N CYS A 4 5.10 18.20 36.57
CA CYS A 4 6.05 18.62 35.51
C CYS A 4 5.61 18.08 34.12
N HIS A 5 5.52 18.86 33.02
CA HIS A 5 6.58 19.25 32.07
C HIS A 5 7.56 18.12 31.68
N GLU A 6 7.32 17.51 30.51
CA GLU A 6 8.37 16.91 29.69
C GLU A 6 8.47 17.72 28.38
N MET A 7 9.70 18.05 28.03
CA MET A 7 10.07 19.18 27.18
C MET A 7 9.91 18.83 25.70
N VAL A 8 9.05 19.56 24.98
CA VAL A 8 9.18 19.71 23.53
C VAL A 8 10.52 20.40 23.30
N LYS A 9 11.50 19.69 22.74
CA LYS A 9 12.79 20.30 22.37
C LYS A 9 12.50 21.46 21.44
N SER A 10 12.80 22.67 21.89
CA SER A 10 12.70 23.87 21.07
C SER A 10 13.56 23.67 19.81
N PRO A 11 13.02 23.92 18.60
CA PRO A 11 13.81 23.84 17.39
C PRO A 11 14.99 24.79 17.48
N SER A 12 16.11 24.37 16.91
CA SER A 12 17.30 25.19 16.87
C SER A 12 17.01 26.50 16.12
N THR A 13 17.71 27.58 16.48
CA THR A 13 17.57 28.89 15.82
C THR A 13 17.74 28.81 14.30
N CYS A 14 18.45 27.78 13.80
CA CYS A 14 18.61 27.48 12.38
C CYS A 14 17.34 26.95 11.69
N GLU A 15 16.58 26.07 12.35
CA GLU A 15 15.34 25.49 11.79
C GLU A 15 14.24 26.54 11.70
N ILE A 16 14.14 27.41 12.71
CA ILE A 16 13.22 28.55 12.70
C ILE A 16 13.55 29.50 11.54
N CYS A 17 14.83 29.77 11.29
CA CYS A 17 15.25 30.63 10.17
C CYS A 17 14.95 30.01 8.79
N ALA A 18 14.96 28.68 8.66
CA ALA A 18 14.65 27.99 7.40
C ALA A 18 13.15 28.05 7.07
N ILE A 19 12.28 27.89 8.08
CA ILE A 19 10.83 27.98 7.93
C ILE A 19 10.40 29.42 7.57
N ILE A 20 10.98 30.42 8.23
CA ILE A 20 10.68 31.84 7.98
C ILE A 20 11.09 32.26 6.56
N ARG A 21 12.22 31.76 6.04
CA ARG A 21 12.69 32.06 4.67
C ARG A 21 11.77 31.48 3.58
N LYS A 22 11.16 30.31 3.80
CA LYS A 22 10.25 29.69 2.82
C LYS A 22 8.93 30.45 2.67
N ASN A 23 8.46 31.10 3.75
CA ASN A 23 7.14 31.76 3.77
C ASN A 23 7.20 33.27 3.50
N GLY A 24 8.35 33.82 3.08
CA GLY A 24 8.47 35.23 2.67
C GLY A 24 8.30 36.26 3.80
N VAL A 25 8.36 35.85 5.07
CA VAL A 25 8.18 36.74 6.21
C VAL A 25 9.50 37.36 6.63
N HIS A 26 9.79 38.59 6.20
CA HIS A 26 10.98 39.33 6.63
C HIS A 26 10.74 40.04 7.98
N LYS A 27 10.80 39.30 9.09
CA LYS A 27 10.84 39.89 10.45
C LYS A 27 11.99 39.29 11.27
N HIS A 28 12.61 40.14 12.10
CA HIS A 28 13.71 39.74 12.99
C HIS A 28 13.26 38.67 14.01
N PRO A 29 14.13 37.71 14.36
CA PRO A 29 13.81 36.47 15.10
C PRO A 29 13.44 36.64 16.59
N GLY A 30 13.06 37.85 17.02
CA GLY A 30 12.69 38.16 18.41
C GLY A 30 11.27 38.73 18.59
N LYS A 31 10.42 38.71 17.56
CA LYS A 31 9.06 39.29 17.61
C LYS A 31 8.01 38.42 16.91
N ILE A 32 8.03 37.11 17.15
CA ILE A 32 6.92 36.23 16.75
C ILE A 32 6.17 35.92 18.03
N THR A 33 4.91 36.34 18.12
CA THR A 33 4.08 36.03 19.29
C THR A 33 3.67 34.56 19.25
N ASN A 34 3.32 33.97 20.40
CA ASN A 34 2.85 32.58 20.45
C ASN A 34 1.68 32.35 19.49
N GLU A 35 0.75 33.31 19.34
CA GLU A 35 -0.37 33.21 18.39
C GLU A 35 0.06 33.19 16.91
N GLU A 36 1.10 33.93 16.53
CA GLU A 36 1.65 33.88 15.17
C GLU A 36 2.37 32.54 14.91
N PHE A 37 2.98 31.94 15.94
CA PHE A 37 3.57 30.61 15.85
C PHE A 37 2.49 29.52 15.75
N THR A 38 1.41 29.60 16.53
CA THR A 38 0.28 28.65 16.42
C THR A 38 -0.38 28.75 15.05
N ASN A 39 -0.60 29.96 14.51
CA ASN A 39 -1.16 30.12 13.18
C ASN A 39 -0.22 29.63 12.07
N ALA A 40 1.09 29.84 12.20
CA ALA A 40 2.07 29.31 11.25
C ALA A 40 2.16 27.77 11.29
N VAL A 41 2.05 27.15 12.48
CA VAL A 41 2.03 25.69 12.65
C VAL A 41 0.70 25.08 12.19
N VAL A 42 -0.44 25.74 12.43
CA VAL A 42 -1.76 25.31 11.96
C VAL A 42 -1.90 25.47 10.43
N HIS A 43 -1.12 26.35 9.81
CA HIS A 43 -1.04 26.50 8.35
C HIS A 43 0.16 25.79 7.69
N SER A 44 1.08 25.22 8.48
CA SER A 44 2.14 24.36 7.98
C SER A 44 1.84 22.91 8.32
N SER A 45 1.35 22.16 7.34
CA SER A 45 1.16 20.70 7.35
C SER A 45 -0.21 20.19 7.79
N ILE A 46 -1.29 20.75 7.24
CA ILE A 46 -2.28 19.83 6.66
C ILE A 46 -1.69 19.51 5.28
N PRO A 47 -1.29 18.27 4.98
CA PRO A 47 -0.95 17.91 3.62
C PRO A 47 -2.12 18.35 2.74
N GLU A 48 -1.87 19.01 1.61
CA GLU A 48 -2.90 19.09 0.57
C GLU A 48 -3.52 17.69 0.43
N PRO A 49 -4.85 17.55 0.30
CA PRO A 49 -5.45 16.24 0.13
C PRO A 49 -4.66 15.54 -0.97
N CYS A 50 -3.96 14.48 -0.58
CA CYS A 50 -3.16 13.65 -1.46
C CYS A 50 -3.97 13.45 -2.72
N ALA A 51 -3.40 13.74 -3.90
CA ALA A 51 -4.15 13.70 -5.15
C ALA A 51 -4.89 12.36 -5.24
N VAL A 52 -6.22 12.37 -5.09
CA VAL A 52 -6.99 11.13 -4.99
C VAL A 52 -7.18 10.60 -6.41
N ALA A 53 -6.76 9.36 -6.66
CA ALA A 53 -7.03 8.69 -7.93
C ALA A 53 -8.54 8.42 -8.06
N ARG A 54 -9.11 8.67 -9.24
CA ARG A 54 -10.51 8.31 -9.53
C ARG A 54 -10.61 6.82 -9.78
N ILE A 55 -10.76 6.04 -8.71
CA ILE A 55 -10.85 4.57 -8.81
C ILE A 55 -12.09 4.07 -9.56
N SER A 56 -13.11 4.91 -9.76
CA SER A 56 -14.31 4.59 -10.54
C SER A 56 -13.97 4.05 -11.94
N ASP A 57 -12.94 4.62 -12.58
CA ASP A 57 -12.59 4.29 -13.95
C ASP A 57 -11.97 2.87 -14.01
N LEU A 58 -11.13 2.53 -13.02
CA LEU A 58 -10.57 1.20 -12.86
C LEU A 58 -11.65 0.16 -12.50
N VAL A 59 -12.61 0.53 -11.63
CA VAL A 59 -13.74 -0.34 -11.27
C VAL A 59 -14.57 -0.68 -12.50
N GLN A 60 -14.96 0.30 -13.30
CA GLN A 60 -15.77 0.06 -14.49
C GLN A 60 -15.01 -0.82 -15.50
N LEU A 61 -13.74 -0.52 -15.73
CA LEU A 61 -12.91 -1.26 -16.68
C LEU A 61 -12.79 -2.74 -16.29
N LEU A 62 -12.56 -3.04 -15.00
CA LEU A 62 -12.43 -4.41 -14.52
C LEU A 62 -13.78 -5.13 -14.39
N GLN A 63 -14.90 -4.41 -14.26
CA GLN A 63 -16.24 -5.00 -14.36
C GLN A 63 -16.54 -5.49 -15.78
N GLU A 64 -16.13 -4.73 -16.80
CA GLU A 64 -16.34 -5.08 -18.20
C GLU A 64 -15.37 -6.18 -18.67
N ASN A 65 -14.11 -6.13 -18.23
CA ASN A 65 -13.10 -7.13 -18.56
C ASN A 65 -12.14 -7.38 -17.39
N PRO A 66 -12.44 -8.34 -16.49
CA PRO A 66 -11.62 -8.65 -15.33
C PRO A 66 -10.18 -9.08 -15.65
N LYS A 67 -9.94 -9.56 -16.88
CA LYS A 67 -8.62 -10.03 -17.36
C LYS A 67 -7.70 -8.91 -17.82
N ASN A 68 -8.15 -7.65 -17.81
CA ASN A 68 -7.40 -6.54 -18.39
C ASN A 68 -6.31 -6.02 -17.43
N LEU A 69 -5.29 -6.85 -17.17
CA LEU A 69 -4.15 -6.51 -16.32
C LEU A 69 -3.29 -5.38 -16.88
N GLU A 70 -3.25 -5.20 -18.21
CA GLU A 70 -2.56 -4.08 -18.85
C GLU A 70 -3.17 -2.74 -18.41
N ALA A 71 -4.50 -2.64 -18.39
CA ALA A 71 -5.17 -1.43 -17.91
C ALA A 71 -4.94 -1.17 -16.41
N VAL A 72 -4.80 -2.23 -15.59
CA VAL A 72 -4.37 -2.07 -14.19
C VAL A 72 -2.98 -1.44 -14.14
N SER A 73 -2.02 -1.98 -14.91
CA SER A 73 -0.66 -1.44 -14.98
C SER A 73 -0.64 0.02 -15.46
N THR A 74 -1.37 0.35 -16.52
CA THR A 74 -1.48 1.74 -17.02
C THR A 74 -2.09 2.66 -15.96
N PHE A 75 -3.18 2.25 -15.32
CA PHE A 75 -3.82 3.03 -14.26
C PHE A 75 -2.85 3.29 -13.09
N VAL A 76 -2.10 2.29 -12.67
CA VAL A 76 -1.08 2.42 -11.60
C VAL A 76 0.01 3.41 -12.02
N GLN A 77 0.52 3.35 -13.25
CA GLN A 77 1.54 4.29 -13.71
C GLN A 77 1.02 5.73 -13.78
N ASP A 78 -0.20 5.93 -14.29
CA ASP A 78 -0.83 7.25 -14.40
C ASP A 78 -1.19 7.87 -13.03
N ASN A 79 -1.25 7.03 -11.99
CA ASN A 79 -1.63 7.40 -10.64
C ASN A 79 -0.58 7.02 -9.60
N LYS A 80 0.68 6.89 -10.01
CA LYS A 80 1.77 6.48 -9.13
C LYS A 80 1.86 7.37 -7.89
N ASP A 81 2.03 6.73 -6.74
CA ASP A 81 2.10 7.32 -5.39
C ASP A 81 0.84 8.07 -4.92
N LYS A 82 -0.26 8.02 -5.69
CA LYS A 82 -1.57 8.49 -5.21
C LYS A 82 -2.19 7.46 -4.28
N SER A 83 -2.97 7.95 -3.32
CA SER A 83 -3.69 7.11 -2.37
C SER A 83 -5.15 6.94 -2.77
N ILE A 84 -5.68 5.75 -2.49
CA ILE A 84 -7.11 5.46 -2.47
C ILE A 84 -7.51 5.24 -1.02
N GLU A 85 -8.50 6.02 -0.60
CA GLU A 85 -9.06 5.97 0.74
C GLU A 85 -10.25 5.00 0.78
N PHE A 86 -10.30 4.19 1.84
CA PHE A 86 -11.48 3.37 2.16
C PHE A 86 -12.30 4.06 3.24
N GLU A 87 -13.63 4.07 3.10
CA GLU A 87 -14.54 4.79 4.00
C GLU A 87 -14.50 4.27 5.45
N SER A 88 -14.19 2.99 5.65
CA SER A 88 -14.25 2.32 6.97
C SER A 88 -13.06 1.39 7.21
N SER A 89 -11.87 1.77 6.75
CA SER A 89 -10.62 1.03 7.00
C SER A 89 -9.60 1.89 7.74
N ASP A 90 -8.80 1.24 8.60
CA ASP A 90 -7.58 1.82 9.17
C ASP A 90 -6.41 1.83 8.17
N TYR A 91 -6.63 1.29 6.97
CA TYR A 91 -5.65 1.28 5.89
C TYR A 91 -6.04 2.26 4.78
N TYR A 92 -5.05 2.69 4.00
CA TYR A 92 -5.24 3.25 2.66
C TYR A 92 -4.38 2.46 1.68
N LEU A 93 -4.75 2.50 0.41
CA LEU A 93 -3.95 1.89 -0.66
C LEU A 93 -3.10 2.97 -1.32
N ARG A 94 -1.77 2.86 -1.25
CA ARG A 94 -0.85 3.65 -2.08
C ARG A 94 -0.65 2.93 -3.40
N LEU A 95 -0.96 3.58 -4.52
CA LEU A 95 -0.78 3.01 -5.84
C LEU A 95 0.70 2.97 -6.23
N CYS A 96 1.20 1.78 -6.51
CA CYS A 96 2.57 1.59 -6.97
C CYS A 96 2.71 0.29 -7.78
N ASP A 97 3.76 0.24 -8.60
CA ASP A 97 4.18 -0.98 -9.28
C ASP A 97 5.08 -1.82 -8.36
N LEU A 98 5.57 -2.98 -8.83
CA LEU A 98 6.51 -3.82 -8.09
C LEU A 98 7.71 -3.03 -7.53
N ASN A 99 8.20 -2.04 -8.28
CA ASN A 99 9.33 -1.21 -7.87
C ASN A 99 9.01 -0.24 -6.73
N GLY A 100 7.74 -0.01 -6.41
CA GLY A 100 7.32 0.78 -5.26
C GLY A 100 7.04 -0.02 -3.99
N THR A 101 7.31 -1.33 -4.00
CA THR A 101 7.17 -2.25 -2.85
C THR A 101 8.53 -2.60 -2.23
N ILE A 102 8.54 -3.25 -1.06
CA ILE A 102 9.75 -3.89 -0.50
C ILE A 102 10.45 -4.89 -1.45
N HIS A 103 9.77 -5.42 -2.47
CA HIS A 103 10.33 -6.36 -3.46
C HIS A 103 10.82 -5.67 -4.74
N MET A 104 11.20 -4.39 -4.67
CA MET A 104 11.74 -3.64 -5.81
C MET A 104 12.84 -4.42 -6.55
N GLY A 105 12.69 -4.53 -7.87
CA GLY A 105 13.62 -5.24 -8.76
C GLY A 105 13.57 -6.77 -8.66
N GLN A 106 12.77 -7.35 -7.78
CA GLN A 106 12.65 -8.80 -7.60
C GLN A 106 11.55 -9.36 -8.50
N THR A 107 11.80 -9.42 -9.82
CA THR A 107 10.79 -9.92 -10.79
C THR A 107 10.39 -11.38 -10.53
N PHE A 108 11.24 -12.18 -9.88
CA PHE A 108 10.90 -13.55 -9.46
C PHE A 108 9.76 -13.59 -8.42
N MET A 109 9.55 -12.51 -7.63
CA MET A 109 8.43 -12.43 -6.69
C MET A 109 7.10 -12.40 -7.44
N GLN A 110 7.03 -11.62 -8.52
CA GLN A 110 5.88 -11.58 -9.41
C GLN A 110 5.57 -12.98 -9.98
N GLU A 111 6.59 -13.67 -10.49
CA GLU A 111 6.43 -15.05 -10.98
C GLU A 111 5.97 -16.01 -9.88
N GLY A 112 6.50 -15.86 -8.67
CA GLY A 112 6.10 -16.65 -7.50
C GLY A 112 4.64 -16.46 -7.11
N TRP A 113 4.16 -15.21 -7.05
CA TRP A 113 2.74 -14.92 -6.77
C TRP A 113 1.81 -15.54 -7.81
N GLU A 114 2.21 -15.55 -9.09
CA GLU A 114 1.39 -16.09 -10.17
C GLU A 114 1.31 -17.62 -10.19
N GLN A 115 2.37 -18.31 -9.71
CA GLN A 115 2.56 -19.75 -9.93
C GLN A 115 2.46 -20.60 -8.67
N LEU A 116 2.84 -20.09 -7.50
CA LEU A 116 3.14 -20.94 -6.34
C LEU A 116 2.04 -20.95 -5.27
N TYR A 117 1.29 -19.86 -5.14
CA TYR A 117 0.36 -19.68 -4.02
C TYR A 117 -1.04 -20.25 -4.29
N LEU A 118 -1.59 -19.98 -5.47
CA LEU A 118 -2.96 -20.38 -5.78
C LEU A 118 -3.00 -21.82 -6.32
N PRO A 119 -4.10 -22.58 -6.08
CA PRO A 119 -4.26 -23.93 -6.64
C PRO A 119 -4.22 -24.00 -8.17
N LYS A 120 -4.44 -22.86 -8.83
CA LYS A 120 -4.33 -22.69 -10.27
C LYS A 120 -3.48 -21.45 -10.54
N GLU A 121 -2.51 -21.59 -11.44
CA GLU A 121 -1.74 -20.46 -11.94
C GLU A 121 -2.67 -19.33 -12.40
N THR A 122 -2.37 -18.12 -11.94
CA THR A 122 -3.21 -16.93 -12.17
C THR A 122 -2.28 -15.76 -12.41
N LYS A 123 -2.35 -15.14 -13.59
CA LYS A 123 -1.62 -13.89 -13.85
C LYS A 123 -2.07 -12.80 -12.90
N MET A 124 -1.13 -12.00 -12.42
CA MET A 124 -1.41 -10.96 -11.43
C MET A 124 -0.76 -9.65 -11.84
N GLN A 125 -1.29 -8.53 -11.35
CA GLN A 125 -0.67 -7.23 -11.48
C GLN A 125 -0.67 -6.53 -10.12
N VAL A 126 0.50 -6.02 -9.72
CA VAL A 126 0.60 -5.16 -8.53
C VAL A 126 -0.24 -3.92 -8.75
N LEU A 127 -1.16 -3.68 -7.81
CA LEU A 127 -1.99 -2.49 -7.75
C LEU A 127 -1.36 -1.43 -6.83
N GLY A 128 -0.72 -1.87 -5.76
CA GLY A 128 -0.14 -0.99 -4.75
C GLY A 128 0.07 -1.68 -3.42
N THR A 129 0.22 -0.88 -2.37
CA THR A 129 0.47 -1.34 -1.01
C THR A 129 -0.59 -0.82 -0.05
N LEU A 130 -1.10 -1.68 0.84
CA LEU A 130 -1.95 -1.23 1.95
C LEU A 130 -1.06 -0.77 3.08
N GLU A 131 -1.24 0.47 3.47
CA GLU A 131 -0.47 1.13 4.51
C GLU A 131 -1.41 1.50 5.66
N SER A 132 -0.96 1.22 6.88
CA SER A 132 -1.72 1.55 8.09
C SER A 132 -1.70 3.05 8.35
N ARG A 133 -2.86 3.62 8.69
CA ARG A 133 -2.98 5.01 9.18
C ARG A 133 -2.42 5.17 10.59
N GLN A 134 -2.16 4.07 11.31
CA GLN A 134 -1.72 4.11 12.71
C GLN A 134 -0.20 4.31 12.81
N VAL A 135 0.19 5.55 13.16
CA VAL A 135 1.60 6.02 13.26
C VAL A 135 2.50 5.17 14.17
N TRP A 136 1.94 4.39 15.08
CA TRP A 136 2.68 3.61 16.08
C TRP A 136 2.92 2.16 15.67
N GLN A 137 2.31 1.70 14.58
CA GLN A 137 2.52 0.33 14.09
C GLN A 137 3.66 0.35 13.06
N PRO A 138 4.59 -0.63 13.11
CA PRO A 138 5.50 -0.87 12.00
C PRO A 138 4.69 -0.94 10.71
N SER A 139 5.20 -0.35 9.63
CA SER A 139 4.56 -0.38 8.31
C SER A 139 4.51 -1.82 7.81
N VAL A 140 3.47 -2.54 8.19
CA VAL A 140 3.09 -3.78 7.54
C VAL A 140 2.63 -3.39 6.13
N GLU A 141 3.48 -3.65 5.14
CA GLU A 141 3.25 -3.33 3.75
C GLU A 141 2.61 -4.54 3.05
N TRP A 142 1.28 -4.66 3.11
CA TRP A 142 0.59 -5.68 2.33
C TRP A 142 0.62 -5.29 0.86
N ILE A 143 1.09 -6.19 0.01
CA ILE A 143 1.15 -5.96 -1.43
C ILE A 143 -0.18 -6.40 -2.03
N VAL A 144 -0.88 -5.47 -2.68
CA VAL A 144 -2.17 -5.72 -3.30
C VAL A 144 -1.98 -6.09 -4.76
N LEU A 145 -2.55 -7.23 -5.13
CA LEU A 145 -2.45 -7.84 -6.45
C LEU A 145 -3.85 -7.99 -7.04
N VAL A 146 -4.02 -7.66 -8.32
CA VAL A 146 -5.22 -7.96 -9.11
C VAL A 146 -4.94 -9.22 -9.92
N GLY A 147 -5.73 -10.27 -9.72
CA GLY A 147 -5.66 -11.48 -10.53
C GLY A 147 -6.41 -11.34 -11.86
N GLU A 148 -6.00 -12.10 -12.88
CA GLU A 148 -6.74 -12.18 -14.16
C GLU A 148 -8.15 -12.76 -14.01
N ASP A 149 -8.45 -13.39 -12.88
CA ASP A 149 -9.79 -13.85 -12.50
C ASP A 149 -10.68 -12.72 -11.95
N GLY A 150 -10.15 -11.51 -11.81
CA GLY A 150 -10.83 -10.34 -11.26
C GLY A 150 -10.80 -10.25 -9.73
N CYS A 151 -10.19 -11.23 -9.06
CA CYS A 151 -10.04 -11.23 -7.60
C CYS A 151 -8.91 -10.31 -7.16
N ILE A 152 -8.98 -9.87 -5.90
CA ILE A 152 -7.98 -9.03 -5.26
C ILE A 152 -7.32 -9.82 -4.14
N TYR A 153 -6.00 -9.90 -4.22
CA TYR A 153 -5.16 -10.61 -3.27
C TYR A 153 -4.29 -9.64 -2.50
N ALA A 154 -3.96 -9.99 -1.26
CA ALA A 154 -3.00 -9.28 -0.44
C ALA A 154 -1.89 -10.25 -0.04
N TYR A 155 -0.64 -9.86 -0.23
CA TYR A 155 0.53 -10.64 0.12
C TYR A 155 1.33 -9.98 1.25
N GLU A 156 1.72 -10.76 2.25
CA GLU A 156 2.65 -10.41 3.34
C GLU A 156 3.40 -11.69 3.75
N GLU A 157 4.72 -11.60 3.98
CA GLU A 157 5.55 -12.66 4.62
C GLU A 157 5.15 -14.12 4.28
N GLU A 158 5.18 -14.49 2.99
CA GLU A 158 4.88 -15.86 2.51
C GLU A 158 3.41 -16.32 2.66
N GLU A 159 2.50 -15.40 2.96
CA GLU A 159 1.05 -15.62 2.96
C GLU A 159 0.37 -14.76 1.89
N MET A 160 -0.47 -15.39 1.06
CA MET A 160 -1.36 -14.71 0.14
C MET A 160 -2.81 -14.88 0.59
N GLN A 161 -3.54 -13.77 0.69
CA GLN A 161 -4.94 -13.76 1.13
C GLN A 161 -5.84 -13.26 0.01
N LEU A 162 -6.92 -13.99 -0.28
CA LEU A 162 -8.02 -13.49 -1.10
C LEU A 162 -8.86 -12.52 -0.26
N ILE A 163 -8.78 -11.22 -0.57
CA ILE A 163 -9.41 -10.16 0.24
C ILE A 163 -10.67 -9.56 -0.41
N ALA A 164 -10.84 -9.72 -1.72
CA ALA A 164 -12.07 -9.37 -2.43
C ALA A 164 -12.26 -10.20 -3.70
N ARG A 165 -13.51 -10.45 -4.10
CA ARG A 165 -13.85 -11.16 -5.35
C ARG A 165 -14.01 -10.24 -6.55
N SER A 166 -13.87 -8.93 -6.36
CA SER A 166 -13.93 -7.92 -7.40
C SER A 166 -13.32 -6.60 -6.93
N MET A 167 -12.92 -5.75 -7.87
CA MET A 167 -12.47 -4.38 -7.57
C MET A 167 -13.55 -3.55 -6.87
N SER A 168 -14.83 -3.72 -7.24
CA SER A 168 -15.94 -3.01 -6.58
C SER A 168 -16.08 -3.38 -5.11
N GLU A 169 -15.91 -4.66 -4.79
CA GLU A 169 -15.92 -5.12 -3.40
C GLU A 169 -14.71 -4.58 -2.63
N PHE A 170 -13.53 -4.59 -3.25
CA PHE A 170 -12.31 -4.07 -2.62
C PHE A 170 -12.38 -2.56 -2.32
N VAL A 171 -12.91 -1.75 -3.24
CA VAL A 171 -13.11 -0.30 -3.00
C VAL A 171 -14.06 -0.04 -1.84
N LYS A 172 -15.08 -0.88 -1.68
CA LYS A 172 -16.08 -0.74 -0.62
C LYS A 172 -15.56 -1.20 0.74
N ASP A 173 -14.92 -2.37 0.78
CA ASP A 173 -14.62 -3.07 2.02
C ASP A 173 -13.12 -3.01 2.42
N GLY A 174 -12.23 -2.55 1.52
CA GLY A 174 -10.78 -2.58 1.71
C GLY A 174 -10.27 -3.98 2.05
N LYS A 175 -9.30 -4.07 2.97
CA LYS A 175 -8.89 -5.34 3.62
C LYS A 175 -9.76 -5.67 4.84
N GLY A 176 -11.08 -5.62 4.68
CA GLY A 176 -12.04 -5.91 5.77
C GLY A 176 -12.42 -7.38 5.89
N LYS A 177 -12.12 -8.20 4.87
CA LYS A 177 -12.49 -9.62 4.80
C LYS A 177 -11.33 -10.45 4.25
N VAL A 178 -11.25 -11.69 4.71
CA VAL A 178 -10.37 -12.72 4.15
C VAL A 178 -11.26 -13.91 3.79
N TYR A 179 -11.28 -14.27 2.51
CA TYR A 179 -12.06 -15.39 1.99
C TYR A 179 -11.29 -16.69 2.00
N SER A 180 -9.99 -16.62 1.76
CA SER A 180 -9.07 -17.75 1.74
C SER A 180 -7.66 -17.23 1.99
N SER A 181 -6.83 -18.07 2.57
CA SER A 181 -5.40 -17.84 2.77
C SER A 181 -4.64 -18.99 2.12
N TYR A 182 -3.51 -18.66 1.50
CA TYR A 182 -2.63 -19.55 0.78
C TYR A 182 -1.22 -19.31 1.28
N ASN A 183 -0.59 -20.33 1.87
CA ASN A 183 0.81 -20.25 2.28
C ASN A 183 1.72 -20.66 1.14
N TYR A 184 2.97 -20.21 1.19
CA TYR A 184 4.01 -20.76 0.33
C TYR A 184 4.05 -22.29 0.49
N PRO A 185 4.07 -23.06 -0.62
CA PRO A 185 4.08 -24.51 -0.53
C PRO A 185 5.35 -24.99 0.16
N ASP A 186 5.21 -25.71 1.28
CA ASP A 186 6.33 -26.36 1.94
C ASP A 186 7.09 -27.24 0.93
N SER A 187 8.42 -27.10 0.89
CA SER A 187 9.32 -27.87 0.02
C SER A 187 9.20 -29.39 0.20
N ASP A 188 8.55 -29.82 1.28
CA ASP A 188 8.43 -31.22 1.72
C ASP A 188 7.05 -31.81 1.44
N SER A 189 6.19 -31.12 0.69
CA SER A 189 5.04 -31.77 0.07
C SER A 189 5.55 -32.69 -1.03
N GLU A 190 5.91 -33.92 -0.63
CA GLU A 190 6.35 -35.01 -1.48
C GLU A 190 5.51 -35.03 -2.76
N VAL A 191 6.14 -34.63 -3.86
CA VAL A 191 5.72 -35.06 -5.18
C VAL A 191 5.73 -36.58 -5.06
N GLY A 192 4.54 -37.18 -5.01
CA GLY A 192 4.40 -38.62 -5.05
C GLY A 192 5.07 -39.10 -6.33
N CYS A 193 6.34 -39.46 -6.24
CA CYS A 193 7.00 -40.23 -7.25
C CYS A 193 6.25 -41.55 -7.27
N ASP A 194 5.31 -41.71 -8.23
CA ASP A 194 4.74 -43.01 -8.57
C ASP A 194 5.92 -43.97 -8.77
N SER A 195 6.17 -44.79 -7.76
CA SER A 195 7.27 -45.74 -7.69
C SER A 195 6.91 -47.05 -8.37
N ASP A 196 6.14 -46.98 -9.46
CA ASP A 196 5.56 -48.15 -10.13
C ASP A 196 6.04 -48.35 -11.58
N ILE A 197 7.20 -47.83 -11.96
CA ILE A 197 7.88 -48.26 -13.20
C ILE A 197 9.38 -48.45 -12.95
N CYS A 198 9.74 -49.57 -12.32
CA CYS A 198 11.03 -50.24 -12.52
C CYS A 198 10.93 -51.73 -12.13
N HIS A 199 10.00 -52.45 -12.75
CA HIS A 199 10.14 -53.89 -12.95
C HIS A 199 9.98 -54.20 -14.43
N SER A 200 11.11 -54.57 -15.05
CA SER A 200 11.31 -55.38 -16.27
C SER A 200 12.27 -54.69 -17.23
N PHE A 201 13.56 -55.05 -17.16
CA PHE A 201 14.36 -55.59 -18.26
C PHE A 201 15.67 -56.17 -17.71
#